data_AF-A0A931SK45-F1
#
_entry.id   AF-A0A931SK45-F1
#
_cell.length_a   1.000
_cell.length_b   1.000
_cell.length_c   1.000
_cell.angle_alpha   90.00
_cell.angle_beta   90.00
_cell.angle_gamma   90.00
#
_symmetry.space_group_name_H-M   'P 1'
#
loop_
_entity.id
_entity.type
_entity.pdbx_description
1 polymer ?
#
loop_
_entity_poly.entity_id
_entity_poly.type
_entity_poly.pdbx_seq_one_letter_code
_entity_poly.pdbx_strand_id
1 'polypeptide(L)' 'KVATPANWKDGGDVIIVPAVSDDEARTKYPQGWKTLKPYLRMVKQPK' A
#
# COMPACT_ATOMS: atom_id res chain seq x y z
N LYS A 1 7.35 -3.01 -1.68
CA LYS A 1 7.88 -1.94 -0.79
C LYS A 1 6.72 -1.02 -0.43
N VAL A 2 6.65 -0.52 0.80
CA VAL A 2 5.59 0.41 1.24
C VAL A 2 6.21 1.72 1.69
N ALA A 3 5.45 2.79 1.58
CA ALA A 3 5.74 4.12 2.10
C ALA A 3 4.69 4.48 3.16
N THR A 4 5.13 5.10 4.25
CA THR A 4 4.25 5.65 5.26
C THR A 4 3.79 7.05 4.84
N PRO A 5 2.48 7.36 4.88
CA PRO A 5 2.00 8.72 4.65
C PRO A 5 2.48 9.69 5.75
N ALA A 6 2.46 10.99 5.46
CA ALA A 6 2.98 12.03 6.37
C ALA A 6 2.33 12.04 7.77
N ASN A 7 1.07 11.60 7.88
CA ASN A 7 0.33 11.50 9.16
C ASN A 7 0.19 10.05 9.66
N TRP A 8 1.06 9.15 9.24
CA TRP A 8 0.97 7.75 9.62
C TRP A 8 1.21 7.53 11.13
N LYS A 9 0.39 6.68 11.74
CA LYS A 9 0.53 6.18 13.10
C LYS A 9 0.63 4.66 13.06
N ASP A 10 1.26 4.06 14.05
CA ASP A 10 1.40 2.60 14.14
C ASP A 10 0.03 1.91 14.04
N GLY A 11 -0.11 0.96 13.11
CA GLY A 11 -1.38 0.32 12.76
C GLY A 11 -2.25 1.04 11.72
N GLY A 12 -1.81 2.19 11.21
CA GLY A 12 -2.48 2.95 10.16
C GLY A 12 -2.20 2.46 8.74
N ASP A 13 -2.93 3.00 7.77
CA ASP A 13 -2.80 2.62 6.35
C ASP A 13 -1.45 3.08 5.76
N VAL A 14 -0.78 2.18 5.06
CA VAL A 14 0.47 2.44 4.33
C VAL A 14 0.20 2.53 2.83
N ILE A 15 1.07 3.21 2.11
CA ILE A 15 0.97 3.41 0.67
C ILE A 15 1.90 2.42 -0.03
N ILE A 16 1.39 1.72 -1.05
CA ILE A 16 2.21 0.91 -1.94
C ILE A 16 2.94 1.86 -2.87
N VAL A 17 4.28 1.81 -2.85
CA VAL A 17 5.06 2.69 -3.71
C VAL A 17 4.78 2.36 -5.18
N PRO A 18 4.73 3.37 -6.07
CA PRO A 18 4.44 3.16 -7.48
C PRO A 18 5.50 2.30 -8.20
N ALA A 19 6.69 2.15 -7.61
CA ALA A 19 7.73 1.24 -8.10
C ALA A 19 7.38 -0.25 -7.96
N VAL A 20 6.31 -0.60 -7.23
CA VAL A 20 5.81 -1.98 -7.12
C VAL A 20 4.78 -2.22 -8.23
N SER A 21 5.05 -3.22 -9.05
CA SER A 21 4.14 -3.71 -10.08
C SER A 21 2.87 -4.30 -9.47
N ASP A 22 1.76 -4.23 -10.19
CA ASP A 22 0.48 -4.74 -9.68
C ASP A 22 0.53 -6.23 -9.34
N ASP A 23 1.28 -7.06 -10.09
CA ASP A 23 1.43 -8.49 -9.79
C ASP A 23 2.12 -8.74 -8.45
N GLU A 24 3.22 -8.04 -8.17
CA GLU A 24 3.88 -8.13 -6.85
C GLU A 24 2.96 -7.64 -5.73
N ALA A 25 2.17 -6.58 -6.00
CA ALA A 25 1.21 -6.06 -5.05
C ALA A 25 0.09 -7.09 -4.78
N ARG A 26 -0.41 -7.81 -5.79
CA ARG A 26 -1.41 -8.88 -5.63
C ARG A 26 -0.87 -10.02 -4.77
N THR A 27 0.37 -10.43 -4.99
CA THR A 27 0.99 -11.50 -4.18
C THR A 27 1.21 -11.06 -2.74
N LYS A 28 1.65 -9.82 -2.50
CA LYS A 28 1.96 -9.31 -1.14
C LYS A 28 0.73 -8.83 -0.38
N TYR A 29 -0.30 -8.39 -1.08
CA TYR A 29 -1.53 -7.84 -0.51
C TYR A 29 -2.74 -8.58 -1.09
N PRO A 30 -2.94 -9.87 -0.73
CA PRO A 30 -4.06 -10.68 -1.25
C PRO A 30 -5.43 -10.13 -0.81
N GLN A 31 -5.44 -9.38 0.28
CA GLN A 31 -6.60 -8.67 0.83
C GLN A 31 -7.01 -7.41 0.04
N GLY A 32 -6.28 -7.10 -1.03
CA GLY A 32 -6.55 -5.96 -1.89
C GLY A 32 -6.05 -4.64 -1.33
N TRP A 33 -6.03 -3.62 -2.18
CA TRP A 33 -5.63 -2.26 -1.82
C TRP A 33 -6.64 -1.26 -2.38
N LYS A 34 -6.73 -0.10 -1.74
CA LYS A 34 -7.57 1.00 -2.18
C LYS A 34 -6.76 1.90 -3.11
N THR A 35 -7.08 1.88 -4.40
CA THR A 35 -6.45 2.74 -5.40
C THR A 35 -7.20 4.08 -5.47
N LEU A 36 -6.63 5.14 -4.89
CA LEU A 36 -7.15 6.49 -5.07
C LEU A 36 -6.62 7.11 -6.36
N LYS A 37 -5.36 6.84 -6.68
CA LYS A 37 -4.69 7.24 -7.93
C LYS A 37 -3.79 6.09 -8.39
N PRO A 38 -3.37 6.04 -9.67
CA PRO A 38 -2.51 4.96 -10.18
C PRO A 38 -1.21 4.79 -9.38
N TYR A 39 -0.68 5.91 -8.87
CA TYR A 39 0.51 5.96 -8.02
C TYR A 39 0.21 5.99 -6.51
N LEU A 40 -1.06 6.09 -6.12
CA LEU A 40 -1.48 6.23 -4.72
C LEU A 40 -2.43 5.10 -4.36
N ARG A 41 -1.82 3.96 -4.04
CA ARG A 41 -2.48 2.73 -3.60
C ARG A 41 -2.29 2.60 -2.10
N MET A 42 -3.38 2.58 -1.32
CA MET A 42 -3.34 2.42 0.14
C MET A 42 -3.69 0.99 0.55
N VAL A 43 -2.95 0.45 1.51
CA VAL A 43 -3.18 -0.87 2.08
C VAL A 43 -3.01 -0.79 3.59
N LYS A 44 -3.77 -1.60 4.34
CA LYS A 44 -3.51 -1.73 5.77
C LYS A 44 -2.11 -2.27 6.00
N GLN A 45 -1.43 -1.76 7.02
CA GLN A 45 -0.14 -2.29 7.42
C GLN A 45 -0.26 -3.80 7.66
N PRO A 46 0.47 -4.65 6.90
CA PRO A 46 0.55 -6.06 7.23
C PRO A 46 1.27 -6.18 8.59
N LYS A 47 0.71 -6.98 9.50
CA LYS A 47 1.40 -7.37 10.74
C LYS A 47 2.64 -8.20 10.43
#